data_AF-A0A453RU91-F1
#
_entry.id   AF-A0A453RU91-F1
#
_cell.length_a   1.000
_cell.length_b   1.000
_cell.length_c   1.000
_cell.angle_alpha   90.00
_cell.angle_beta   90.00
_cell.angle_gamma   90.00
#
_symmetry.space_group_name_H-M   'P 1'
#
loop_
_entity.id
_entity.type
_entity.pdbx_description
1 polymer ?
#
loop_
_entity_poly.entity_id
_entity_poly.type
_entity_poly.pdbx_seq_one_letter_code
_entity_poly.pdbx_strand_id
1 'polypeptide(L)'
;MSVSSRFELRASSNLHQQPPPPVGMSGDVGTFADAGNLEHCAKYLNQTLVTFGFPASLDLFATDPVSIARTCNCMYALLQQRQRDIEFRESTNDLRQRMQSDISRLEAKIERMDAQLAAKDRELATLTRTEAKNTAALKAHIEKLQQERDEFQKMVIGNQQVRTQQIHETKKKEKEYIKLQVSCCIFSHKICNKHSMEI
;
A
#
# COMPACT_ATOMS: atom_id res chain seq x y z
N MET A 1 18.05 -7.35 7.19
CA MET A 1 18.52 -8.60 6.57
C MET A 1 18.54 -8.39 5.07
N SER A 2 19.70 -8.08 4.49
CA SER A 2 19.84 -7.81 3.06
C SER A 2 20.62 -8.96 2.43
N VAL A 3 19.94 -9.79 1.64
CA VAL A 3 20.54 -10.88 0.86
C VAL A 3 20.61 -10.42 -0.59
N SER A 4 21.72 -9.75 -0.91
CA SER A 4 22.10 -9.48 -2.30
C SER A 4 23.06 -10.58 -2.72
N SER A 5 22.52 -11.72 -3.15
CA SER A 5 23.31 -12.83 -3.68
C SER A 5 23.86 -12.44 -5.05
N ARG A 6 25.13 -12.03 -5.09
CA ARG A 6 25.94 -11.95 -6.31
C ARG A 6 26.03 -13.34 -6.93
N PHE A 7 25.41 -13.49 -8.09
CA PHE A 7 25.60 -14.63 -8.97
C PHE A 7 26.96 -14.45 -9.66
N GLU A 8 28.03 -14.99 -9.08
CA GLU A 8 29.32 -15.07 -9.78
C GLU A 8 29.26 -16.23 -10.79
N LEU A 9 28.96 -15.88 -12.05
CA LEU A 9 29.18 -16.78 -13.17
C LEU A 9 30.69 -16.87 -13.42
N ARG A 10 31.23 -18.05 -13.12
CA ARG A 10 32.59 -18.53 -13.35
C ARG A 10 33.05 -18.21 -14.78
N ALA A 11 33.89 -17.19 -14.95
CA ALA A 11 34.64 -16.98 -16.19
C ALA A 11 35.84 -17.93 -16.19
N SER A 12 35.75 -19.00 -16.98
CA SER A 12 36.91 -19.85 -17.28
C SER A 12 37.95 -19.04 -18.04
N SER A 13 39.04 -18.70 -17.36
CA SER A 13 40.26 -18.15 -17.92
C SER A 13 40.95 -19.21 -18.79
N ASN A 14 40.65 -19.20 -20.10
CA ASN A 14 41.43 -19.93 -21.09
C ASN A 14 42.54 -19.01 -21.62
N LEU A 15 43.79 -19.48 -21.56
CA LEU A 15 44.95 -18.76 -22.08
C LEU A 15 44.73 -18.42 -23.56
N HIS A 16 44.70 -17.13 -23.81
CA HIS A 16 44.55 -16.48 -25.09
C HIS A 16 45.87 -16.66 -25.89
N GLN A 17 45.93 -17.59 -26.85
CA GLN A 17 46.82 -17.38 -28.00
C GLN A 17 46.15 -16.29 -28.84
N GLN A 18 46.72 -15.08 -28.82
CA GLN A 18 46.28 -14.00 -29.70
C GLN A 18 46.31 -14.48 -31.15
N PRO A 19 45.31 -14.08 -31.98
CA PRO A 19 45.45 -14.20 -33.41
C PRO A 19 46.76 -13.51 -33.85
N PRO A 20 47.42 -13.99 -34.92
CA PRO A 20 48.60 -13.33 -35.47
C PRO A 20 48.27 -11.85 -35.68
N PRO A 21 49.15 -10.90 -35.27
CA PRO A 21 48.88 -9.49 -35.44
C PRO A 21 48.68 -9.19 -36.93
N PRO A 22 47.66 -8.38 -37.30
CA PRO A 22 47.54 -7.91 -38.67
C PRO A 22 48.81 -7.14 -39.02
N VAL A 23 49.57 -7.65 -39.99
CA VAL A 23 50.75 -6.97 -40.51
C VAL A 23 50.24 -5.74 -41.29
N GLY A 24 50.26 -4.58 -40.65
CA GLY A 24 49.91 -3.30 -41.27
C GLY A 24 48.90 -2.48 -40.47
N MET A 25 49.37 -1.71 -39.50
CA MET A 25 48.59 -0.68 -38.82
C MET A 25 48.33 0.50 -39.78
N SER A 26 47.17 0.51 -40.43
CA SER A 26 46.50 1.72 -40.96
C SER A 26 45.07 1.39 -41.38
N GLY A 27 44.09 1.74 -40.54
CA GLY A 27 42.77 2.26 -40.95
C GLY A 27 41.81 1.46 -41.84
N ASP A 28 42.15 0.25 -42.30
CA ASP A 28 41.26 -0.60 -43.07
C ASP A 28 40.89 -1.84 -42.23
N VAL A 29 39.66 -2.33 -42.35
CA VAL A 29 39.23 -3.59 -41.72
C VAL A 29 39.99 -4.72 -42.45
N GLY A 30 41.23 -4.96 -42.00
CA GLY A 30 42.15 -5.88 -42.63
C GLY A 30 41.51 -7.24 -42.83
N THR A 31 41.56 -7.74 -44.06
CA THR A 31 41.01 -9.04 -44.42
C THR A 31 41.75 -10.11 -43.62
N PHE A 32 41.02 -11.00 -42.94
CA PHE A 32 41.60 -12.03 -42.07
C PHE A 32 42.61 -12.95 -42.77
N ALA A 33 42.45 -13.19 -44.08
CA ALA A 33 43.37 -13.99 -44.88
C ALA A 33 43.77 -13.24 -46.17
N ASP A 34 45.04 -13.38 -46.56
CA ASP A 34 45.62 -12.90 -47.82
C ASP A 34 46.54 -13.96 -48.45
N ALA A 35 47.03 -13.69 -49.66
CA ALA A 35 47.88 -14.62 -50.42
C ALA A 35 49.19 -15.03 -49.70
N GLY A 36 49.72 -14.18 -48.82
CA GLY A 36 50.95 -14.40 -48.09
C GLY A 36 50.78 -15.14 -46.76
N ASN A 37 49.53 -15.25 -46.24
CA ASN A 37 49.28 -15.78 -44.89
C ASN A 37 48.34 -17.01 -44.83
N LEU A 38 47.85 -17.51 -45.98
CA LEU A 38 46.88 -18.60 -46.05
C LEU A 38 47.24 -19.85 -45.24
N GLU A 39 48.50 -20.31 -45.27
CA GLU A 39 48.91 -21.52 -44.54
C GLU A 39 48.82 -21.30 -43.02
N HIS A 40 49.16 -20.11 -42.56
CA HIS A 40 49.07 -19.76 -41.15
C HIS A 40 47.61 -19.59 -40.71
N CYS A 41 46.78 -18.95 -41.54
CA CYS A 41 45.34 -18.81 -41.29
C CYS A 41 44.62 -20.17 -41.26
N ALA A 42 44.96 -21.11 -42.14
CA ALA A 42 44.39 -22.45 -42.14
C ALA A 42 44.76 -23.24 -40.86
N LYS A 43 46.01 -23.12 -40.39
CA LYS A 43 46.45 -23.72 -39.11
C LYS A 43 45.70 -23.11 -37.93
N TYR A 44 45.59 -21.78 -37.88
CA TYR A 44 44.87 -21.06 -36.84
C TYR A 44 43.37 -21.43 -36.80
N LEU A 45 42.71 -21.49 -37.97
CA LEU A 45 41.31 -21.90 -38.06
C LEU A 45 41.11 -23.33 -37.52
N ASN A 46 41.95 -24.28 -37.92
CA ASN A 46 41.87 -25.65 -37.41
C ASN A 46 42.05 -25.70 -35.89
N GLN A 47 43.03 -25.00 -35.33
CA GLN A 47 43.23 -24.95 -33.88
C GLN A 47 42.02 -24.33 -33.15
N THR A 48 41.45 -23.28 -33.73
CA THR A 48 40.28 -22.59 -33.19
C THR A 48 39.03 -23.47 -33.26
N LEU A 49 38.84 -24.19 -34.36
CA LEU A 49 37.74 -25.13 -34.57
C LEU A 49 37.78 -26.26 -33.54
N VAL A 50 38.94 -26.87 -33.29
CA VAL A 50 39.10 -27.87 -32.22
C VAL A 50 38.73 -27.27 -30.86
N THR A 51 39.20 -26.05 -30.59
CA THR A 51 38.95 -25.36 -29.30
C THR A 51 37.45 -25.14 -29.07
N PHE A 52 36.70 -24.83 -30.12
CA PHE A 52 35.24 -24.70 -30.06
C PHE A 52 34.48 -26.03 -30.21
N GLY A 53 35.19 -27.16 -30.23
CA GLY A 53 34.60 -28.50 -30.24
C GLY A 53 34.15 -29.01 -31.61
N PHE A 54 34.60 -28.37 -32.69
CA PHE A 54 34.33 -28.83 -34.07
C PHE A 54 35.35 -29.88 -34.53
N PRO A 55 34.93 -30.89 -35.32
CA PRO A 55 35.86 -31.85 -35.90
C PRO A 55 36.77 -31.15 -36.90
N ALA A 56 38.07 -31.05 -36.59
CA ALA A 56 39.01 -30.22 -37.34
C ALA A 56 39.92 -31.05 -38.25
N SER A 57 39.67 -30.94 -39.54
CA SER A 57 40.68 -31.06 -40.60
C SER A 57 40.19 -30.27 -41.80
N LEU A 58 39.96 -28.97 -41.57
CA LEU A 58 39.71 -28.01 -42.63
C LEU A 58 40.97 -27.98 -43.50
N ASP A 59 40.91 -28.68 -44.62
CA ASP A 59 41.97 -28.74 -45.60
C ASP A 59 41.49 -28.00 -46.85
N LEU A 60 41.91 -26.74 -46.93
CA LEU A 60 41.57 -25.83 -48.03
C LEU A 60 42.34 -26.14 -49.32
N PHE A 61 43.40 -26.95 -49.22
CA PHE A 61 44.27 -27.32 -50.34
C PHE A 61 44.08 -28.78 -50.76
N ALA A 62 43.15 -29.49 -50.12
CA ALA A 62 42.77 -30.86 -50.46
C ALA A 62 42.33 -30.97 -51.91
N THR A 63 42.86 -31.99 -52.60
CA THR A 63 42.41 -32.39 -53.94
C THR A 63 41.68 -33.73 -53.93
N ASP A 64 41.73 -34.47 -52.81
CA ASP A 64 41.04 -35.74 -52.67
C ASP A 64 39.58 -35.53 -52.17
N PRO A 65 38.60 -36.29 -52.72
CA PRO A 65 37.19 -36.11 -52.35
C PRO A 65 36.88 -36.31 -50.86
N VAL A 66 37.67 -37.11 -50.14
CA VAL A 66 37.43 -37.42 -48.73
C VAL A 66 37.77 -36.22 -47.85
N SER A 67 38.89 -35.56 -48.10
CA SER A 67 39.28 -34.33 -47.40
C SER A 67 38.37 -33.15 -47.74
N ILE A 68 37.93 -33.02 -49.00
CA ILE A 68 36.94 -32.01 -49.40
C ILE A 68 35.63 -32.22 -48.63
N ALA A 69 35.13 -33.46 -48.54
CA ALA A 69 33.91 -33.77 -47.79
C ALA A 69 34.03 -33.44 -46.28
N ARG A 70 35.20 -33.67 -45.67
CA ARG A 70 35.46 -33.26 -44.27
C ARG A 70 35.38 -31.75 -44.10
N THR A 71 35.98 -30.99 -45.00
CA THR A 71 35.91 -29.53 -45.01
C THR A 71 34.46 -29.04 -45.16
N CYS A 72 33.68 -29.61 -46.08
CA CYS A 72 32.26 -29.28 -46.25
C CYS A 72 31.43 -29.58 -45.01
N ASN A 73 31.63 -30.74 -44.36
CA ASN A 73 30.92 -31.10 -43.13
C ASN A 73 31.27 -30.17 -41.97
N CYS A 74 32.53 -29.74 -41.87
CA CYS A 74 32.96 -28.74 -40.89
C CYS A 74 32.24 -27.39 -41.11
N MET A 75 32.22 -26.91 -42.36
CA MET A 75 31.49 -25.69 -42.73
C MET A 75 29.98 -25.81 -42.44
N TYR A 76 29.38 -26.96 -42.74
CA TYR A 76 27.97 -27.22 -42.44
C TYR A 76 27.68 -27.20 -40.93
N ALA A 77 28.55 -27.80 -40.12
CA ALA A 77 28.42 -27.77 -38.66
C ALA A 77 28.52 -26.34 -38.10
N LEU A 78 29.39 -25.50 -38.65
CA LEU A 78 29.50 -24.08 -38.28
C LEU A 78 28.21 -23.31 -38.60
N LEU A 79 27.66 -23.51 -39.79
CA LEU A 79 26.40 -22.87 -40.19
C LEU A 79 25.23 -23.34 -39.32
N GLN A 80 25.16 -24.64 -39.01
CA GLN A 80 24.12 -25.20 -38.16
C GLN A 80 24.23 -24.73 -36.71
N GLN A 81 25.45 -24.60 -36.18
CA GLN A 81 25.66 -23.99 -34.86
C GLN A 81 25.20 -22.53 -34.87
N ARG A 82 25.59 -21.76 -35.89
CA ARG A 82 25.19 -20.35 -36.01
C ARG A 82 23.68 -20.17 -36.06
N GLN A 83 22.97 -21.03 -36.80
CA GLN A 83 21.51 -21.00 -36.86
C GLN A 83 20.88 -21.25 -35.49
N ARG A 84 21.34 -22.28 -34.77
CA ARG A 84 20.88 -22.58 -33.40
C ARG A 84 21.17 -21.45 -32.42
N ASP A 85 22.34 -20.82 -32.52
CA ASP A 85 22.71 -19.69 -31.67
C ASP A 85 21.81 -18.47 -31.93
N ILE A 86 21.44 -18.22 -33.19
CA ILE A 86 20.50 -17.15 -33.56
C ILE A 86 19.13 -17.44 -32.94
N GLU A 87 18.58 -18.63 -33.15
CA GLU A 87 17.26 -19.03 -32.63
C GLU A 87 17.20 -18.98 -31.09
N PHE A 88 18.26 -19.45 -30.42
CA PHE A 88 18.36 -19.36 -28.97
C PHE A 88 18.41 -17.92 -28.47
N ARG A 89 19.16 -17.06 -29.17
CA ARG A 89 19.26 -15.64 -28.82
C ARG A 89 17.96 -14.89 -29.07
N GLU A 90 17.25 -15.20 -30.15
CA GLU A 90 15.93 -14.63 -30.46
C GLU A 90 14.89 -15.03 -29.42
N SER A 91 14.76 -16.32 -29.10
CA SER A 91 13.82 -16.78 -28.07
C SER A 91 14.09 -16.19 -26.69
N THR A 92 15.36 -16.04 -26.32
CA THR A 92 15.75 -15.37 -25.06
C THR A 92 15.40 -13.88 -25.09
N ASN A 93 15.62 -13.21 -26.21
CA ASN A 93 15.27 -11.79 -26.37
C ASN A 93 13.75 -11.56 -26.31
N ASP A 94 12.95 -12.43 -26.92
CA ASP A 94 11.49 -12.38 -26.85
C ASP A 94 11.00 -12.50 -25.41
N LEU A 95 11.53 -13.47 -24.66
CA LEU A 95 11.19 -13.62 -23.24
C LEU A 95 11.58 -12.38 -22.43
N ARG A 96 12.79 -11.84 -22.67
CA ARG A 96 13.27 -10.63 -22.01
C ARG A 96 12.35 -9.44 -22.29
N GLN A 97 11.90 -9.26 -23.53
CA GLN A 97 10.98 -8.18 -23.90
C GLN A 97 9.60 -8.31 -23.23
N ARG A 98 9.06 -9.53 -23.16
CA ARG A 98 7.81 -9.79 -22.43
C ARG A 98 7.94 -9.46 -20.95
N MET A 99 9.00 -9.94 -20.30
CA MET A 99 9.26 -9.65 -18.89
C MET A 99 9.46 -8.15 -18.65
N GLN A 100 10.16 -7.45 -19.52
CA GLN A 100 10.35 -6.00 -19.43
C GLN A 100 9.00 -5.26 -19.51
N SER A 101 8.11 -5.71 -20.39
CA SER A 101 6.75 -5.15 -20.51
C SER A 101 5.92 -5.42 -19.25
N ASP A 102 6.02 -6.62 -18.67
CA ASP A 102 5.35 -6.98 -17.43
C ASP A 102 5.86 -6.16 -16.23
N ILE A 103 7.17 -5.93 -16.15
CA ILE A 103 7.79 -5.07 -15.14
C ILE A 103 7.20 -3.66 -15.24
N SER A 104 7.25 -3.02 -16.41
CA SER A 104 6.71 -1.67 -16.56
C SER A 104 5.21 -1.58 -16.24
N ARG A 105 4.44 -2.62 -16.59
CA ARG A 105 3.02 -2.70 -16.23
C ARG A 105 2.80 -2.79 -14.71
N LEU A 106 3.62 -3.58 -14.02
CA LEU A 106 3.53 -3.76 -12.56
C LEU A 106 4.00 -2.50 -11.83
N GLU A 107 5.07 -1.85 -12.28
CA GLU A 107 5.56 -0.57 -11.75
C GLU A 107 4.47 0.50 -11.82
N ALA A 108 3.82 0.66 -12.96
CA ALA A 108 2.71 1.60 -13.11
C ALA A 108 1.50 1.27 -12.21
N LYS A 109 1.29 -0.01 -11.88
CA LYS A 109 0.23 -0.43 -10.94
C LYS A 109 0.60 -0.08 -9.51
N ILE A 110 1.87 -0.26 -9.13
CA ILE A 110 2.40 0.11 -7.80
C ILE A 110 2.22 1.61 -7.58
N GLU A 111 2.66 2.46 -8.52
CA GLU A 111 2.52 3.91 -8.41
C GLU A 111 1.05 4.36 -8.21
N ARG A 112 0.11 3.73 -8.94
CA ARG A 112 -1.32 4.00 -8.78
C ARG A 112 -1.83 3.59 -7.40
N MET A 113 -1.41 2.42 -6.90
CA MET A 113 -1.81 1.94 -5.58
C MET A 113 -1.25 2.83 -4.48
N ASP A 114 0.01 3.28 -4.59
CA ASP A 114 0.62 4.20 -3.63
C ASP A 114 -0.12 5.55 -3.59
N ALA A 115 -0.53 6.07 -4.76
CA ALA A 115 -1.36 7.28 -4.83
C ALA A 115 -2.73 7.09 -4.15
N GLN A 116 -3.36 5.91 -4.31
CA GLN A 116 -4.62 5.58 -3.65
C GLN A 116 -4.45 5.45 -2.13
N LEU A 117 -3.38 4.82 -1.67
CA LEU A 117 -3.06 4.72 -0.24
C LEU A 117 -2.90 6.11 0.38
N ALA A 118 -2.09 6.97 -0.23
CA ALA A 118 -1.90 8.34 0.24
C ALA A 118 -3.22 9.15 0.26
N ALA A 119 -4.12 8.94 -0.71
CA ALA A 119 -5.44 9.56 -0.70
C ALA A 119 -6.31 9.03 0.45
N LYS A 120 -6.31 7.72 0.69
CA LYS A 120 -7.06 7.08 1.76
C LYS A 120 -6.56 7.48 3.15
N ASP A 121 -5.25 7.65 3.32
CA ASP A 121 -4.67 8.14 4.59
C ASP A 121 -5.13 9.57 4.90
N ARG A 122 -5.22 10.44 3.89
CA ARG A 122 -5.75 11.81 4.05
C ARG A 122 -7.25 11.80 4.38
N GLU A 123 -8.02 10.93 3.75
CA GLU A 123 -9.44 10.75 4.02
C GLU A 123 -9.66 10.25 5.47
N LEU A 124 -8.92 9.23 5.89
CA LEU A 124 -8.95 8.71 7.25
C LEU A 124 -8.60 9.79 8.28
N ALA A 125 -7.52 10.55 8.06
CA ALA A 125 -7.14 11.64 8.95
C ALA A 125 -8.25 12.71 9.07
N THR A 126 -8.98 12.98 7.99
CA THR A 126 -10.10 13.93 7.98
C THR A 126 -11.30 13.39 8.73
N LEU A 127 -11.65 12.11 8.52
CA LEU A 127 -12.73 11.43 9.22
C LEU A 127 -12.46 11.38 10.73
N THR A 128 -11.26 10.98 11.15
CA THR A 128 -10.87 10.92 12.56
C THR A 128 -10.98 12.29 13.24
N ARG A 129 -10.56 13.38 12.57
CA ARG A 129 -10.72 14.74 13.12
C ARG A 129 -12.19 15.14 13.26
N THR A 130 -13.01 14.79 12.28
CA THR A 130 -14.45 15.07 12.29
C THR A 130 -15.15 14.29 13.39
N GLU A 131 -14.82 13.01 13.54
CA GLU A 131 -15.33 12.15 14.60
C GLU A 131 -14.96 12.67 15.99
N ALA A 132 -13.70 13.08 16.20
CA ALA A 132 -13.25 13.66 17.46
C ALA A 132 -14.02 14.95 17.82
N LYS A 133 -14.21 15.84 16.83
CA LYS A 133 -15.00 17.06 17.00
C LYS A 133 -16.46 16.76 17.36
N ASN A 134 -17.09 15.84 16.64
CA ASN A 134 -18.48 15.45 16.87
C ASN A 134 -18.65 14.80 18.24
N THR A 135 -17.71 13.95 18.64
CA THR A 135 -17.70 13.32 19.97
C THR A 135 -17.60 14.36 21.07
N ALA A 136 -16.73 15.36 20.93
CA ALA A 136 -16.63 16.46 21.90
C ALA A 136 -17.91 17.29 21.97
N ALA A 137 -18.52 17.61 20.82
CA ALA A 137 -19.78 18.34 20.77
C ALA A 137 -20.93 17.57 21.45
N LEU A 138 -21.03 16.26 21.21
CA LEU A 138 -22.02 15.41 21.86
C LEU A 138 -21.82 15.35 23.38
N LYS A 139 -20.57 15.23 23.85
CA LYS A 139 -20.26 15.27 25.29
C LYS A 139 -20.71 16.59 25.92
N ALA A 140 -20.40 17.72 25.29
CA ALA A 140 -20.85 19.03 25.77
C ALA A 140 -22.38 19.15 25.82
N HIS A 141 -23.09 18.60 24.83
CA HIS A 141 -24.56 18.55 24.86
C HIS A 141 -25.10 17.68 25.99
N ILE A 142 -24.48 16.51 26.25
CA ILE A 142 -24.86 15.64 27.36
C ILE A 142 -24.68 16.36 28.70
N GLU A 143 -23.56 17.03 28.91
CA GLU A 143 -23.29 17.81 30.13
C GLU A 143 -24.31 18.93 30.32
N LYS A 144 -24.66 19.65 29.24
CA LYS A 144 -25.70 20.69 29.30
C LYS A 144 -27.06 20.12 29.70
N LEU A 145 -27.47 19.02 29.09
CA LEU A 145 -28.73 18.36 29.45
C LEU A 145 -28.74 17.84 30.89
N GLN A 146 -27.60 17.36 31.39
CA GLN A 146 -27.47 16.97 32.80
C GLN A 146 -27.62 18.16 33.75
N GLN A 147 -27.03 19.32 33.41
CA GLN A 147 -27.19 20.55 34.19
C GLN A 147 -28.64 21.02 34.22
N GLU A 148 -29.29 21.09 33.06
CA GLU A 148 -30.71 21.47 32.94
C GLU A 148 -31.59 20.52 33.78
N ARG A 149 -31.37 19.21 33.70
CA ARG A 149 -32.05 18.20 34.53
C ARG A 149 -31.87 18.50 36.02
N ASP A 150 -30.65 18.79 36.48
CA ASP A 150 -30.35 19.03 37.89
C ASP A 150 -31.01 20.31 38.41
N GLU A 151 -31.05 21.36 37.59
CA GLU A 151 -31.79 22.60 37.90
C GLU A 151 -33.29 22.35 38.00
N PHE A 152 -33.87 21.61 37.05
CA PHE A 152 -35.28 21.21 37.11
C PHE A 152 -35.57 20.38 38.35
N GLN A 153 -34.69 19.44 38.71
CA GLN A 153 -34.87 18.61 39.90
C GLN A 153 -34.85 19.44 41.19
N LYS A 154 -33.93 20.40 41.32
CA LYS A 154 -33.91 21.35 42.45
C LYS A 154 -35.20 22.18 42.52
N MET A 155 -35.68 22.66 41.38
CA MET A 155 -36.91 23.44 41.30
C MET A 155 -38.14 22.62 41.72
N VAL A 156 -38.25 21.37 41.27
CA VAL A 156 -39.34 20.46 41.65
C VAL A 156 -39.35 20.25 43.16
N ILE A 157 -38.20 19.93 43.77
CA ILE A 157 -38.07 19.74 45.22
C ILE A 157 -38.49 21.02 45.97
N GLY A 158 -37.98 22.18 45.54
CA GLY A 158 -38.32 23.47 46.13
C GLY A 158 -39.82 23.79 46.04
N ASN A 159 -40.45 23.55 44.89
CA ASN A 159 -41.88 23.74 44.71
C ASN A 159 -42.71 22.82 45.62
N GLN A 160 -42.28 21.57 45.77
CA GLN A 160 -42.94 20.59 46.63
C GLN A 160 -42.84 20.97 48.12
N GLN A 161 -41.71 21.54 48.53
CA GLN A 161 -41.51 22.09 49.87
C GLN A 161 -42.43 23.29 50.13
N VAL A 162 -42.48 24.26 49.21
CA VAL A 162 -43.37 25.43 49.32
C VAL A 162 -44.84 25.00 49.39
N ARG A 163 -45.26 24.05 48.53
CA ARG A 163 -46.61 23.49 48.54
C ARG A 163 -46.96 22.88 49.89
N THR A 164 -46.04 22.11 50.47
CA THR A 164 -46.21 21.50 51.78
C THR A 164 -46.36 22.57 52.87
N GLN A 165 -45.51 23.60 52.85
CA GLN A 165 -45.58 24.72 53.78
C GLN A 165 -46.90 25.49 53.68
N GLN A 166 -47.35 25.81 52.45
CA GLN A 166 -48.65 26.46 52.22
C GLN A 166 -49.83 25.63 52.74
N ILE A 167 -49.80 24.30 52.57
CA ILE A 167 -50.82 23.41 53.13
C ILE A 167 -50.84 23.50 54.65
N HIS A 168 -49.68 23.51 55.31
CA HIS A 168 -49.60 23.62 56.77
C HIS A 168 -50.10 24.98 57.27
N GLU A 169 -49.71 26.08 56.62
CA GLU A 169 -50.18 27.42 56.97
C GLU A 169 -51.69 27.58 56.78
N THR A 170 -52.23 27.04 55.68
CA THR A 170 -53.67 27.08 55.39
C THR A 170 -54.44 26.30 56.45
N LYS A 171 -54.02 25.07 56.78
CA LYS A 171 -54.65 24.27 57.85
C LYS A 171 -54.57 24.95 59.21
N LYS A 172 -53.49 25.69 59.51
CA LYS A 172 -53.37 26.46 60.74
C LYS A 172 -54.39 27.60 60.77
N LYS A 173 -54.50 28.37 59.69
CA LYS A 173 -55.49 29.46 59.57
C LYS A 173 -56.93 28.94 59.65
N GLU A 174 -57.21 27.81 59.02
CA GLU A 174 -58.53 27.17 59.04
C GLU A 174 -58.94 26.76 60.46
N LYS A 175 -58.02 26.18 61.25
CA LYS A 175 -58.26 25.88 62.67
C LYS A 175 -58.57 27.13 63.49
N GLU A 176 -57.84 28.22 63.28
CA GLU A 176 -58.09 29.49 63.98
C GLU A 176 -59.44 30.11 63.57
N TYR A 177 -59.79 30.04 62.28
CA TYR A 177 -61.08 30.50 61.77
C TYR A 177 -62.25 29.74 62.40
N ILE A 178 -62.16 28.41 62.50
CA ILE A 178 -63.18 27.58 63.16
C ILE A 178 -63.36 27.99 64.62
N LYS A 179 -62.26 28.21 65.37
CA LYS A 179 -62.33 28.69 66.77
C LYS A 179 -63.07 30.03 66.88
N LEU A 180 -62.74 30.98 65.99
CA LEU A 180 -63.37 32.30 65.98
C LEU A 180 -64.86 32.21 65.62
N GLN A 181 -65.21 31.40 64.62
CA GLN A 181 -66.59 31.15 64.22
C GLN A 181 -67.41 30.59 65.39
N VAL A 182 -66.90 29.58 66.10
CA VAL A 182 -67.55 29.01 67.29
C VAL A 182 -67.74 30.09 68.38
N SER A 183 -66.70 30.88 68.66
CA SER A 183 -66.77 31.97 69.64
C SER A 183 -67.83 33.01 69.28
N CYS A 184 -67.90 33.40 68.00
CA CYS A 184 -68.90 34.34 67.50
C CYS A 184 -70.32 33.78 67.59
N CYS A 185 -70.54 32.51 67.26
CA CYS A 185 -71.84 31.84 67.45
C CYS A 185 -72.26 31.82 68.92
N ILE A 186 -71.35 31.50 69.85
CA ILE A 186 -71.62 31.51 71.30
C ILE A 186 -72.00 32.93 71.75
N PHE A 187 -71.27 33.95 71.31
CA PHE A 187 -71.56 35.34 71.65
C PHE A 187 -72.92 35.80 71.12
N SER A 188 -73.23 35.48 69.87
CA SER A 188 -74.52 35.77 69.24
C SER A 188 -75.68 35.09 69.99
N HIS A 189 -75.52 33.82 70.37
CA HIS A 189 -76.51 33.10 71.17
C HIS A 189 -76.73 33.75 72.54
N LYS A 190 -75.66 34.18 73.22
CA LYS A 190 -75.75 34.91 74.50
C LYS A 190 -76.48 36.25 74.37
N ILE A 191 -76.21 37.02 73.31
CA ILE A 191 -76.93 38.29 73.06
C ILE A 191 -78.41 38.03 72.80
N CYS A 192 -78.74 37.04 71.97
CA CYS A 192 -80.12 36.69 71.67
C CYS A 192 -80.90 36.27 72.94
N ASN A 193 -80.28 35.48 73.80
CA ASN A 193 -80.87 35.04 75.06
C ASN A 193 -81.03 36.20 76.07
N LYS A 194 -80.06 37.12 76.13
CA LYS A 194 -80.15 38.33 76.98
C LYS A 194 -81.26 39.28 76.52
N HIS A 195 -81.37 39.51 75.21
CA HIS A 195 -82.44 40.34 74.64
C HIS A 195 -83.83 39.72 74.87
N SER A 196 -83.92 38.38 74.88
CA SER A 196 -85.15 37.65 75.20
C SER A 196 -85.55 37.66 76.68
N MET A 197 -84.66 38.09 77.59
CA MET A 197 -84.96 38.26 79.03
C MET A 197 -85.24 39.72 79.43
N GLU A 198 -85.02 40.67 78.53
CA GLU A 198 -85.29 42.10 78.74
C GLU A 198 -86.62 42.56 78.07
N ILE A 199 -87.39 41.64 77.49
CA ILE A 199 -88.77 41.81 76.97
C ILE A 199 -89.71 40.96 77.81
#